data_AF-A0A1Z8VWI3-F1
#
_entry.id   AF-A0A1Z8VWI3-F1
#
_cell.length_a   1.000
_cell.length_b   1.000
_cell.length_c   1.000
_cell.angle_alpha   90.00
_cell.angle_beta   90.00
_cell.angle_gamma   90.00
#
_symmetry.space_group_name_H-M   'P 1'
#
loop_
_entity.id
_entity.type
_entity.pdbx_description
1 polymer ?
#
loop_
_entity_poly.entity_id
_entity_poly.type
_entity_poly.pdbx_seq_one_letter_code
_entity_poly.pdbx_strand_id
1 'polypeptide(L)' 'MKINLEKKFDTIIEVDTTYIATEAGHPRVYYKINPKVGYIVCNYTNTCFKLSKDADIYTKDLFIYKGEIC' A
#
# COMPACT_ATOMS: atom_id res chain seq x y z
N MET A 1 8.25 -13.13 14.03
CA MET A 1 9.38 -12.31 13.51
C MET A 1 8.80 -10.96 13.08
N LYS A 2 9.03 -9.88 13.82
CA LYS A 2 8.58 -8.53 13.41
C LYS A 2 9.51 -8.06 12.30
N ILE A 3 9.06 -8.13 11.05
CA ILE A 3 9.80 -7.55 9.91
C ILE A 3 9.83 -6.05 10.15
N ASN A 4 11.03 -5.48 10.29
CA ASN A 4 11.21 -4.06 10.51
C ASN A 4 11.08 -3.34 9.15
N LEU A 5 9.83 -3.07 8.75
CA LEU A 5 9.48 -2.53 7.42
C LEU A 5 10.13 -1.16 7.16
N GLU A 6 10.39 -0.39 8.22
CA GLU A 6 10.95 0.97 8.19
C GLU A 6 12.37 1.04 7.63
N LYS A 7 13.12 -0.07 7.60
CA LYS A 7 14.48 -0.10 7.04
C LYS A 7 14.55 -0.58 5.59
N LYS A 8 13.43 -0.94 4.97
CA LYS A 8 13.42 -1.67 3.69
C LYS A 8 12.72 -0.94 2.53
N PHE A 9 11.92 0.08 2.82
CA PHE A 9 11.13 0.78 1.81
C PHE A 9 11.38 2.28 1.85
N ASP A 10 11.45 2.90 0.67
CA ASP A 10 11.70 4.34 0.54
C ASP A 10 10.49 5.16 1.00
N THR A 11 9.29 4.59 0.93
CA THR A 11 8.04 5.25 1.32
C THR A 11 7.10 4.23 1.95
N ILE A 12 6.53 4.57 3.10
CA ILE A 12 5.49 3.77 3.77
C ILE A 12 4.24 4.62 3.87
N ILE A 13 3.13 4.11 3.32
CA ILE A 13 1.82 4.77 3.33
C ILE A 13 0.86 3.86 4.11
N GLU A 14 0.27 4.41 5.16
CA GLU A 14 -0.80 3.72 5.88
C GLU A 14 -2.13 3.90 5.14
N VAL A 15 -2.86 2.81 4.97
CA VAL A 15 -4.10 2.76 4.18
C VAL A 15 -5.20 2.05 4.96
N ASP A 16 -6.42 2.56 4.82
CA ASP A 16 -7.59 2.07 5.57
C ASP A 16 -8.38 1.01 4.79
N THR A 17 -7.89 0.55 3.64
CA THR A 17 -8.53 -0.46 2.79
C THR A 17 -7.52 -1.47 2.27
N THR A 18 -8.02 -2.66 1.92
CA THR A 18 -7.24 -3.71 1.27
C THR A 18 -7.06 -3.52 -0.24
N TYR A 19 -7.84 -2.63 -0.89
CA TYR A 19 -7.75 -2.42 -2.33
C TYR A 19 -6.98 -1.15 -2.64
N ILE A 20 -5.86 -1.30 -3.34
CA ILE A 20 -4.95 -0.21 -3.67
C ILE A 20 -4.85 -0.11 -5.18
N ALA A 21 -4.91 1.10 -5.71
CA ALA A 21 -4.52 1.45 -7.07
C ALA A 21 -3.33 2.41 -7.00
N THR A 22 -2.31 2.19 -7.81
CA THR A 22 -1.17 3.10 -7.94
C THR A 22 -0.96 3.52 -9.39
N GLU A 23 -0.76 4.81 -9.60
CA GLU A 23 -0.50 5.47 -10.89
C GLU A 23 0.66 6.49 -10.77
N ALA A 24 1.70 6.12 -10.01
CA ALA A 24 2.85 6.95 -9.69
C ALA A 24 3.94 6.89 -10.78
N GLY A 25 3.71 7.54 -11.93
CA GLY A 25 4.66 7.56 -13.05
C GLY A 25 4.70 6.26 -13.86
N HIS A 26 3.76 5.35 -13.62
CA HIS A 26 3.55 4.11 -14.36
C HIS A 26 2.04 3.91 -14.62
N PRO A 27 1.64 3.04 -15.58
CA PRO A 27 0.24 2.72 -15.82
C PRO A 27 -0.45 2.26 -14.54
N ARG A 28 -1.75 2.53 -14.40
CA ARG A 28 -2.50 2.19 -13.20
C ARG A 28 -2.42 0.69 -12.90
N VAL A 29 -1.90 0.33 -11.73
CA VAL A 29 -1.83 -1.06 -11.25
C VAL A 29 -2.70 -1.21 -10.01
N TYR A 30 -3.40 -2.34 -9.93
CA TYR A 30 -4.24 -2.68 -8.80
C TYR A 30 -3.58 -3.76 -7.95
N TYR A 31 -3.57 -3.51 -6.65
CA TYR A 31 -3.04 -4.40 -5.63
C TYR A 31 -4.14 -4.72 -4.61
N LYS A 32 -4.07 -5.92 -4.06
CA LYS A 32 -4.90 -6.33 -2.93
C LYS A 32 -4.01 -6.72 -1.77
N ILE A 33 -4.10 -6.00 -0.66
CA ILE A 33 -3.37 -6.33 0.57
C ILE A 33 -4.01 -7.59 1.17
N ASN A 34 -3.18 -8.56 1.52
CA ASN A 34 -3.61 -9.69 2.32
C ASN A 34 -3.70 -9.26 3.80
N PRO A 35 -4.89 -9.27 4.44
CA PRO A 35 -5.03 -8.86 5.84
C PRO A 35 -4.15 -9.65 6.81
N LYS A 36 -3.79 -10.90 6.48
CA LYS A 36 -2.88 -11.72 7.29
C LYS A 36 -1.43 -11.24 7.25
N VAL A 37 -1.03 -10.57 6.17
CA VAL A 37 0.32 -10.01 6.00
C VAL A 37 0.36 -8.57 6.48
N GLY A 38 -0.71 -7.80 6.19
CA GLY A 38 -0.86 -6.42 6.66
C GLY A 38 -0.20 -5.35 5.79
N TYR A 39 0.48 -5.72 4.70
CA TYR A 39 1.07 -4.75 3.76
C TYR A 39 1.30 -5.35 2.37
N ILE A 40 1.48 -4.50 1.38
CA ILE A 40 1.92 -4.84 0.01
C ILE A 40 2.91 -3.79 -0.49
N VAL A 41 3.79 -4.18 -1.41
CA VAL A 41 4.82 -3.29 -1.95
C VAL A 41 4.58 -3.09 -3.44
N CYS A 42 4.52 -1.83 -3.87
CA CYS A 42 4.55 -1.48 -5.28
C CYS A 42 5.96 -1.72 -5.82
N ASN A 43 6.08 -2.60 -6.82
CA ASN A 43 7.38 -2.94 -7.39
C ASN A 43 7.97 -1.83 -8.28
N TYR A 44 7.15 -0.86 -8.71
CA TYR A 44 7.59 0.25 -9.57
C TYR A 44 8.23 1.38 -8.76
N THR A 45 7.65 1.71 -7.61
CA THR A 45 8.07 2.87 -6.80
C THR A 45 8.69 2.48 -5.46
N ASN A 46 8.81 1.18 -5.17
CA ASN A 46 9.23 0.65 -3.88
C ASN A 46 8.39 1.19 -2.69
N THR A 47 7.17 1.67 -2.97
CA THR A 47 6.22 2.19 -1.98
C THR A 47 5.53 1.03 -1.27
N CYS A 48 5.60 1.01 0.06
CA CYS A 48 4.92 0.04 0.90
C CYS A 48 3.57 0.59 1.36
N PHE A 49 2.48 -0.05 0.96
CA PHE A 49 1.14 0.23 1.47
C PHE A 49 0.84 -0.72 2.62
N LYS A 50 0.66 -0.17 3.81
CA LYS A 50 0.47 -0.91 5.05
C LYS A 50 -0.94 -0.66 5.58
N LEU A 51 -1.66 -1.71 5.94
CA LEU A 51 -2.97 -1.56 6.57
C LEU A 51 -2.82 -0.85 7.92
N SER A 52 -3.63 0.20 8.11
CA SER A 52 -3.85 0.80 9.41
C SER A 52 -4.45 -0.22 10.38
N LYS A 53 -4.29 0.01 11.68
CA LYS A 53 -4.86 -0.87 12.73
C LYS A 53 -6.39 -0.93 12.67
N ASP A 54 -6.99 0.16 12.22
CA ASP A 54 -8.44 0.35 12.12
C ASP A 54 -8.94 0.19 10.68
N ALA A 55 -8.11 -0.35 9.78
CA ALA A 55 -8.45 -0.51 8.38
C ALA A 55 -9.66 -1.43 8.19
N ASP A 56 -10.59 -1.00 7.35
CA ASP A 56 -11.75 -1.78 6.99
C ASP A 56 -11.36 -2.82 5.93
N ILE A 57 -11.32 -4.08 6.37
CA ILE A 57 -10.99 -5.22 5.52
C ILE A 57 -12.22 -5.85 4.84
N TYR A 58 -13.42 -5.36 5.14
CA TYR A 58 -14.70 -5.91 4.66
C TYR A 58 -15.26 -5.08 3.50
N THR A 59 -15.07 -3.77 3.51
CA THR A 59 -15.51 -2.90 2.43
C THR A 59 -14.57 -2.95 1.22
N LYS A 60 -15.10 -2.55 0.05
CA LYS A 60 -14.38 -2.56 -1.24
C LYS A 60 -13.91 -1.16 -1.64
N ASP A 61 -13.60 -0.33 -0.66
CA ASP A 61 -13.11 1.01 -0.92
C ASP A 61 -11.75 0.95 -1.59
N LEU A 62 -11.50 1.85 -2.55
CA LEU A 62 -10.27 1.86 -3.33
C LEU A 62 -9.40 3.05 -2.94
N PHE A 63 -8.20 2.77 -2.43
CA PHE A 63 -7.19 3.81 -2.23
C PHE A 63 -6.42 4.04 -3.52
N ILE A 64 -6.33 5.29 -4.00
CA ILE A 64 -5.61 5.63 -5.24
C ILE A 64 -4.38 6.47 -4.90
N TYR A 65 -3.20 5.89 -5.12
CA TYR A 65 -1.91 6.57 -4.99
C TYR A 65 -1.45 7.08 -6.36
N LYS A 66 -1.17 8.38 -6.47
CA LYS A 66 -0.74 8.99 -7.75
C LYS A 66 0.76 9.34 -7.82
N GLY A 67 1.52 8.93 -6.81
CA GLY A 67 2.89 9.40 -6.62
C GLY A 67 2.88 10.81 -6.01
N GLU A 68 3.71 11.04 -5.00
CA GLU A 68 4.05 12.41 -4.64
C GLU A 68 4.80 13.04 -5.83
N ILE A 69 4.20 14.06 -6.44
CA ILE A 69 4.95 15.04 -7.21
C ILE A 69 5.62 15.91 -6.16
N CYS A 70 6.86 15.59 -5.81
CA CYS A 70 7.76 16.54 -5.18
C CYS A 70 8.23 17.56 -6.22
#